data_AF-A0AAW2LPZ2-F1
#
_entry.id   AF-A0AAW2LPZ2-F1
#
_cell.length_a   1.000
_cell.length_b   1.000
_cell.length_c   1.000
_cell.angle_alpha   90.00
_cell.angle_beta   90.00
_cell.angle_gamma   90.00
#
_symmetry.space_group_name_H-M   'P 1'
#
loop_
_entity.id
_entity.type
_entity.pdbx_description
1 polymer ?
#
loop_
_entity_poly.entity_id
_entity_poly.type
_entity_poly.pdbx_seq_one_letter_code
_entity_poly.pdbx_strand_id
1 'polypeptide(L)'
;MKKLRNQLLLCILAAFLTINLTSAVDFLFNGFDSSDVSLYGNATIESRMLTLTKDSGFAIGRALYPSRIPTKQPNSSLILPFSTSFIFAMAPYEGRLPGHGLVFLFAPREGIQGTNSAQHLGLLNFTNNGNSSNHVFGVEFDCFRNQEFNDINDNHVGIDVNSLISVSSYEAGYWPDDHRKKEDGSPDENSFKSLLLNNGRTYQVWIDYADSVVNVTMAPVGMKRPNQPLLSFS
;
A
#
# COMPACT_ATOMS: atom_id res chain seq x y z
N MET A 1 -24.19 0.97 -53.57
CA MET A 1 -23.89 -0.08 -52.56
C MET A 1 -22.39 -0.32 -52.33
N LYS A 2 -21.54 -0.56 -53.36
CA LYS A 2 -20.08 -0.81 -53.19
C LYS A 2 -19.30 0.34 -52.51
N LYS A 3 -19.61 1.60 -52.84
CA LYS A 3 -18.95 2.79 -52.26
C LYS A 3 -19.18 2.94 -50.75
N LEU A 4 -20.41 2.68 -50.29
CA LEU A 4 -20.78 2.71 -48.87
C LEU A 4 -20.11 1.59 -48.07
N ARG A 5 -19.99 0.38 -48.67
CA ARG A 5 -19.26 -0.74 -48.07
C ARG A 5 -17.77 -0.44 -47.87
N ASN A 6 -17.14 0.22 -48.83
CA ASN A 6 -15.72 0.60 -48.74
C ASN A 6 -15.48 1.72 -47.71
N GLN A 7 -16.39 2.68 -47.60
CA GLN A 7 -16.33 3.72 -46.55
C GLN A 7 -16.49 3.12 -45.16
N LEU A 8 -17.46 2.22 -44.97
CA LEU A 8 -17.66 1.52 -43.70
C LEU A 8 -16.43 0.68 -43.31
N LEU A 9 -15.81 -0.02 -44.26
CA LEU A 9 -14.58 -0.77 -44.03
C LEU A 9 -13.41 0.14 -43.61
N LEU A 10 -13.28 1.32 -44.24
CA LEU A 10 -12.26 2.31 -43.87
C LEU A 10 -12.48 2.88 -42.47
N CYS A 11 -13.73 3.18 -42.11
CA CYS A 11 -14.09 3.66 -40.77
C CYS A 11 -13.81 2.60 -39.70
N ILE A 12 -14.13 1.33 -39.98
CA ILE A 12 -13.84 0.21 -39.08
C ILE A 12 -12.32 0.03 -38.92
N LEU A 13 -11.55 0.08 -40.01
CA LEU A 13 -10.09 -0.03 -39.97
C LEU A 13 -9.44 1.15 -39.21
N ALA A 14 -9.94 2.37 -39.42
CA ALA A 14 -9.50 3.55 -38.67
C ALA A 14 -9.83 3.44 -37.18
N ALA A 15 -11.01 2.91 -36.83
CA ALA A 15 -11.39 2.64 -35.44
C ALA A 15 -10.45 1.59 -34.79
N PHE A 16 -10.11 0.51 -35.49
CA PHE A 16 -9.14 -0.48 -35.01
C PHE A 16 -7.73 0.10 -34.81
N LEU A 17 -7.29 1.04 -35.65
CA LEU A 17 -6.01 1.75 -35.48
C LEU A 17 -5.98 2.71 -34.28
N THR A 18 -7.13 3.06 -33.71
CA THR A 18 -7.23 3.91 -32.51
C THR A 18 -7.38 3.14 -31.20
N ILE A 19 -7.42 1.80 -31.23
CA ILE A 19 -7.51 0.99 -30.01
C ILE A 19 -6.12 0.92 -29.37
N ASN A 20 -5.91 1.72 -28.33
CA ASN A 20 -4.77 1.54 -27.44
C ASN A 20 -5.03 0.32 -26.55
N LEU A 21 -4.34 -0.79 -26.84
CA LEU A 21 -4.31 -1.94 -25.95
C LEU A 21 -3.50 -1.57 -24.70
N THR A 22 -4.18 -1.41 -23.57
CA THR A 22 -3.52 -1.33 -22.26
C THR A 22 -3.33 -2.73 -21.69
N SER A 23 -2.20 -2.97 -21.04
CA SER A 23 -1.89 -4.22 -20.35
C SER A 23 -1.54 -3.90 -18.90
N ALA A 24 -2.08 -4.68 -17.98
CA ALA A 24 -1.82 -4.57 -16.55
C ALA A 24 -1.28 -5.90 -16.03
N VAL A 25 -0.39 -5.84 -15.04
CA VAL A 25 -0.05 -7.01 -14.23
C VAL A 25 -1.17 -7.16 -13.21
N ASP A 26 -1.92 -8.26 -13.31
CA ASP A 26 -3.06 -8.56 -12.45
C ASP A 26 -2.85 -9.90 -11.75
N PHE A 27 -3.14 -9.95 -10.46
CA PHE A 27 -3.03 -11.16 -9.64
C PHE A 27 -3.94 -11.08 -8.41
N LEU A 28 -4.40 -12.25 -7.97
CA LEU A 28 -5.24 -12.41 -6.79
C LEU A 28 -4.75 -13.59 -5.97
N PHE A 29 -4.46 -13.36 -4.70
CA PHE A 29 -4.12 -14.41 -3.74
C PHE A 29 -5.23 -14.54 -2.70
N ASN A 30 -6.03 -15.61 -2.77
CA ASN A 30 -7.00 -15.97 -1.72
C ASN A 30 -6.34 -16.70 -0.54
N GLY A 31 -5.01 -16.63 -0.46
CA GLY A 31 -4.12 -17.41 0.40
C GLY A 31 -2.84 -17.69 -0.37
N PHE A 32 -1.72 -17.83 0.33
CA PHE A 32 -0.39 -17.91 -0.25
C PHE A 32 0.15 -19.34 -0.31
N ASP A 33 0.78 -19.68 -1.43
CA ASP A 33 1.68 -20.82 -1.62
C ASP A 33 3.13 -20.37 -1.73
N SER A 34 4.07 -21.31 -1.58
CA SER A 34 5.51 -21.01 -1.59
C SER A 34 6.02 -20.40 -2.91
N SER A 35 5.28 -20.57 -4.01
CA SER A 35 5.63 -19.99 -5.32
C SER A 35 5.03 -18.60 -5.56
N ASP A 36 4.07 -18.17 -4.74
CA ASP A 36 3.31 -16.93 -4.98
C ASP A 36 4.13 -15.67 -4.67
N VAL A 37 5.08 -15.78 -3.74
CA VAL A 37 5.92 -14.67 -3.26
C VAL A 37 7.33 -15.14 -2.95
N SER A 38 8.30 -14.26 -3.20
CA SER A 38 9.67 -14.42 -2.71
C SER A 38 9.76 -13.95 -1.26
N LEU A 39 10.16 -14.85 -0.36
CA LEU A 39 10.26 -14.57 1.08
C LEU A 39 11.70 -14.21 1.48
N TYR A 40 11.85 -13.21 2.34
CA TYR A 40 13.13 -12.76 2.87
C TYR A 40 13.06 -12.49 4.37
N GLY A 41 14.19 -12.66 5.05
CA GLY A 41 14.29 -12.51 6.49
C GLY A 41 13.44 -13.55 7.23
N ASN A 42 12.57 -13.10 8.11
CA ASN A 42 11.70 -13.93 8.94
C ASN A 42 10.35 -14.26 8.28
N ALA A 43 10.09 -13.78 7.06
CA ALA A 43 8.81 -14.01 6.39
C ALA A 43 8.61 -15.51 6.08
N THR A 44 7.42 -16.02 6.39
CA THR A 44 7.02 -17.41 6.22
C THR A 44 5.58 -17.49 5.73
N ILE A 45 5.17 -18.65 5.23
CA ILE A 45 3.77 -18.94 4.90
C ILE A 45 3.30 -20.05 5.82
N GLU A 46 2.25 -19.79 6.60
CA GLU A 46 1.67 -20.74 7.55
C GLU A 46 0.18 -20.87 7.30
N SER A 47 -0.30 -22.08 7.02
CA SER A 47 -1.73 -22.33 6.77
C SER A 47 -2.33 -21.36 5.73
N ARG A 48 -1.62 -21.14 4.61
CA ARG A 48 -1.98 -20.19 3.54
C ARG A 48 -1.91 -18.71 3.92
N MET A 49 -1.43 -18.35 5.11
CA MET A 49 -1.25 -16.97 5.53
C MET A 49 0.21 -16.54 5.41
N LEU A 50 0.46 -15.42 4.72
CA LEU A 50 1.76 -14.79 4.72
C LEU A 50 2.02 -14.14 6.09
N THR A 51 3.01 -14.65 6.81
CA THR A 51 3.44 -14.15 8.12
C THR A 51 4.78 -13.47 7.97
N LEU A 52 4.83 -12.14 8.08
CA LEU A 52 6.08 -11.39 7.97
C LEU A 52 6.96 -11.58 9.22
N THR A 53 6.38 -11.38 10.40
CA THR A 53 7.08 -11.49 11.68
C THR A 53 6.23 -12.26 12.68
N LYS A 54 6.90 -12.88 13.66
CA LYS A 54 6.29 -13.60 14.78
C LYS A 54 6.75 -12.98 16.10
N ASP A 55 6.62 -13.71 17.20
CA ASP A 55 7.05 -13.29 18.54
C ASP A 55 8.58 -13.22 18.72
N SER A 56 9.27 -12.43 17.92
CA SER A 56 10.72 -12.26 17.96
C SER A 56 11.08 -10.77 17.96
N GLY A 57 11.93 -10.35 18.90
CA GLY A 57 12.46 -8.99 18.91
C GLY A 57 13.34 -8.72 17.69
N PHE A 58 13.34 -7.47 17.21
CA PHE A 58 14.21 -7.00 16.15
C PHE A 58 14.18 -7.81 14.84
N ALA A 59 13.02 -8.37 14.48
CA ALA A 59 12.84 -9.15 13.25
C ALA A 59 12.53 -8.28 12.02
N ILE A 60 12.91 -8.78 10.84
CA ILE A 60 12.50 -8.22 9.55
C ILE A 60 11.89 -9.35 8.74
N GLY A 61 10.64 -9.20 8.35
CA GLY A 61 9.99 -10.07 7.36
C GLY A 61 9.63 -9.28 6.12
N ARG A 62 10.01 -9.77 4.95
CA ARG A 62 9.61 -9.18 3.68
C ARG A 62 9.16 -10.25 2.70
N ALA A 63 8.05 -9.99 2.02
CA ALA A 63 7.60 -10.78 0.89
C ALA A 63 7.46 -9.87 -0.32
N LEU A 64 7.96 -10.33 -1.47
CA LEU A 64 7.88 -9.58 -2.73
C LEU A 64 7.21 -10.44 -3.80
N TYR A 65 6.46 -9.80 -4.69
CA TYR A 65 5.96 -10.48 -5.88
C TYR A 65 7.18 -11.00 -6.70
N PRO A 66 7.18 -12.27 -7.18
CA PRO A 66 8.39 -12.89 -7.72
C PRO A 66 8.92 -12.24 -9.01
N SER A 67 8.07 -11.47 -9.70
CA SER A 67 8.43 -10.77 -10.93
C SER A 67 8.42 -9.26 -10.73
N ARG A 68 9.30 -8.55 -11.45
CA ARG A 68 9.34 -7.09 -11.40
C ARG A 68 8.05 -6.51 -12.01
N ILE A 69 7.42 -5.59 -11.29
CA ILE A 69 6.27 -4.83 -11.77
C ILE A 69 6.79 -3.51 -12.37
N PRO A 70 6.57 -3.23 -13.68
CA PRO A 70 6.91 -1.94 -14.26
C PRO A 70 6.06 -0.83 -13.64
N THR A 71 6.71 0.18 -13.05
CA THR A 71 6.03 1.35 -12.46
C THR A 71 6.00 2.56 -13.38
N LYS A 72 6.74 2.54 -14.50
CA LYS A 72 6.73 3.57 -15.54
C LYS A 72 7.17 2.97 -16.87
N GLN A 73 6.76 3.59 -17.97
CA GLN A 73 7.29 3.23 -19.28
C GLN A 73 8.76 3.65 -19.42
N PRO A 74 9.58 2.92 -20.21
CA PRO A 74 10.92 3.37 -20.54
C PRO A 74 10.92 4.80 -21.08
N ASN A 75 11.79 5.66 -20.56
CA ASN A 75 11.92 7.07 -20.94
C ASN A 75 10.68 7.96 -20.66
N SER A 76 9.69 7.49 -19.90
CA SER A 76 8.59 8.31 -19.42
C SER A 76 8.83 8.82 -18.01
N SER A 77 8.43 10.07 -17.74
CA SER A 77 8.32 10.60 -16.38
C SER A 77 6.99 10.23 -15.72
N LEU A 78 6.01 9.73 -16.49
CA LEU A 78 4.71 9.34 -15.99
C LEU A 78 4.79 7.97 -15.30
N ILE A 79 4.37 7.93 -14.05
CA ILE A 79 4.21 6.69 -13.27
C ILE A 79 2.90 6.03 -13.72
N LEU A 80 2.94 4.71 -13.91
CA LEU A 80 1.77 3.92 -14.28
C LEU A 80 0.81 3.84 -13.09
N PRO A 81 -0.50 3.95 -13.33
CA PRO A 81 -1.48 3.80 -12.27
C PRO A 81 -1.45 2.38 -11.71
N PHE A 82 -1.75 2.23 -10.42
CA PHE A 82 -1.94 0.93 -9.81
C PHE A 82 -3.06 0.99 -8.78
N SER A 83 -3.65 -0.18 -8.54
CA SER A 83 -4.62 -0.41 -7.47
C SER A 83 -4.26 -1.71 -6.78
N THR A 84 -4.30 -1.74 -5.46
CA THR A 84 -4.13 -2.97 -4.68
C THR A 84 -5.12 -3.00 -3.52
N SER A 85 -5.51 -4.20 -3.12
CA SER A 85 -6.23 -4.43 -1.88
C SER A 85 -5.70 -5.68 -1.20
N PHE A 86 -5.53 -5.60 0.11
CA PHE A 86 -5.08 -6.72 0.92
C PHE A 86 -5.75 -6.67 2.29
N ILE A 87 -5.75 -7.82 2.96
CA ILE A 87 -6.23 -7.99 4.32
C ILE A 87 -5.01 -8.30 5.19
N PHE A 88 -4.92 -7.66 6.34
CA PHE A 88 -3.86 -7.94 7.32
C PHE A 88 -4.42 -7.94 8.75
N ALA A 89 -3.66 -8.51 9.66
CA ALA A 89 -3.86 -8.41 11.09
C ALA A 89 -2.51 -8.23 11.79
N MET A 90 -2.48 -7.45 12.87
CA MET A 90 -1.33 -7.31 13.76
C MET A 90 -1.77 -7.72 15.16
N ALA A 91 -1.30 -8.88 15.61
CA ALA A 91 -1.71 -9.45 16.89
C ALA A 91 -0.72 -9.02 18.01
N PRO A 92 -1.23 -8.54 19.15
CA PRO A 92 -0.38 -8.23 20.30
C PRO A 92 0.16 -9.53 20.92
N TYR A 93 1.37 -9.44 21.48
CA TYR A 93 1.94 -10.49 22.32
C TYR A 93 1.89 -10.07 23.78
N GLU A 94 1.49 -11.00 24.66
CA GLU A 94 1.39 -10.74 26.09
C GLU A 94 2.75 -10.32 26.66
N GLY A 95 2.77 -9.24 27.45
CA GLY A 95 3.99 -8.71 28.06
C GLY A 95 4.93 -8.00 27.08
N ARG A 96 4.54 -7.76 25.82
CA ARG A 96 5.32 -6.97 24.86
C ARG A 96 4.62 -5.68 24.51
N LEU A 97 5.42 -4.62 24.37
CA LEU A 97 4.93 -3.37 23.79
C LEU A 97 4.57 -3.60 22.31
N PRO A 98 3.52 -2.93 21.79
CA PRO A 98 3.29 -2.84 20.36
C PRO A 98 4.55 -2.42 19.62
N GLY A 99 4.75 -2.96 18.43
CA GLY A 99 5.72 -2.40 17.50
C GLY A 99 6.41 -3.41 16.59
N HIS A 100 6.86 -2.98 15.42
CA HIS A 100 6.73 -1.59 14.94
C HIS A 100 5.57 -1.43 13.97
N GLY A 101 5.58 -2.11 12.83
CA GLY A 101 4.51 -1.95 11.86
C GLY A 101 4.57 -2.91 10.68
N LEU A 102 3.72 -2.61 9.70
CA LEU A 102 3.63 -3.27 8.40
C LEU A 102 3.79 -2.21 7.30
N VAL A 103 4.45 -2.55 6.19
CA VAL A 103 4.57 -1.64 5.04
C VAL A 103 4.21 -2.37 3.75
N PHE A 104 3.26 -1.82 2.99
CA PHE A 104 3.12 -2.14 1.55
C PHE A 104 4.15 -1.31 0.78
N LEU A 105 5.01 -1.93 -0.04
CA LEU A 105 6.14 -1.22 -0.64
C LEU A 105 6.39 -1.52 -2.12
N PHE A 106 6.91 -0.52 -2.81
CA PHE A 106 7.66 -0.68 -4.06
C PHE A 106 9.13 -0.38 -3.80
N ALA A 107 10.01 -1.30 -4.19
CA ALA A 107 11.46 -1.14 -4.07
C ALA A 107 12.18 -1.59 -5.35
N PRO A 108 13.32 -0.95 -5.70
CA PRO A 108 14.06 -1.30 -6.92
C PRO A 108 14.91 -2.57 -6.77
N ARG A 109 15.06 -3.08 -5.55
CA ARG A 109 15.89 -4.24 -5.20
C ARG A 109 15.11 -5.21 -4.32
N GLU A 110 15.41 -6.48 -4.53
CA GLU A 110 14.93 -7.58 -3.73
C GLU A 110 15.68 -7.68 -2.39
N GLY A 111 15.18 -8.54 -1.49
CA GLY A 111 15.83 -8.80 -0.21
C GLY A 111 15.63 -7.68 0.81
N ILE A 112 16.41 -7.75 1.89
CA ILE A 112 16.34 -6.84 3.05
C ILE A 112 17.65 -6.05 3.27
N GLN A 113 18.57 -6.11 2.30
CA GLN A 113 19.86 -5.44 2.38
C GLN A 113 19.65 -3.91 2.38
N GLY A 114 20.29 -3.21 3.31
CA GLY A 114 20.11 -1.77 3.48
C GLY A 114 18.83 -1.39 4.24
N THR A 115 18.21 -2.34 4.94
CA THR A 115 17.05 -2.11 5.81
C THR A 115 17.34 -2.61 7.22
N ASN A 116 16.69 -2.02 8.22
CA ASN A 116 16.80 -2.42 9.62
C ASN A 116 15.42 -2.80 10.20
N SER A 117 15.44 -3.52 11.32
CA SER A 117 14.23 -3.84 12.09
C SER A 117 13.80 -2.68 12.97
N ALA A 118 12.83 -2.98 13.84
CA ALA A 118 12.26 -2.05 14.80
C ALA A 118 11.67 -0.83 14.09
N GLN A 119 12.03 0.38 14.51
CA GLN A 119 11.46 1.64 14.01
C GLN A 119 11.63 1.87 12.50
N HIS A 120 12.50 1.09 11.85
CA HIS A 120 12.75 1.25 10.42
C HIS A 120 11.83 0.41 9.53
N LEU A 121 10.92 -0.36 10.14
CA LEU A 121 9.87 -1.15 9.48
C LEU A 121 10.36 -2.16 8.43
N GLY A 122 11.66 -2.49 8.43
CA GLY A 122 12.27 -3.24 7.34
C GLY A 122 12.20 -2.52 6.00
N LEU A 123 12.02 -1.19 5.98
CA LEU A 123 11.90 -0.35 4.78
C LEU A 123 13.23 0.33 4.44
N LEU A 124 13.84 0.99 5.43
CA LEU A 124 15.08 1.78 5.31
C LEU A 124 16.00 1.53 6.52
N ASN A 125 17.08 2.29 6.64
CA ASN A 125 17.93 2.36 7.82
C ASN A 125 18.39 3.81 8.04
N PHE A 126 18.99 4.12 9.20
CA PHE A 126 19.46 5.48 9.49
C PHE A 126 20.43 6.07 8.47
N THR A 127 21.22 5.24 7.76
CA THR A 127 22.22 5.73 6.80
C THR A 127 21.63 6.11 5.45
N ASN A 128 20.47 5.56 5.09
CA ASN A 128 19.81 5.84 3.82
C ASN A 128 18.46 6.56 3.98
N ASN A 129 17.95 6.75 5.20
CA ASN A 129 16.72 7.48 5.46
C ASN A 129 16.76 8.90 4.87
N GLY A 130 15.78 9.24 4.02
CA GLY A 130 15.71 10.53 3.32
C GLY A 130 16.54 10.63 2.03
N ASN A 131 17.26 9.58 1.64
CA ASN A 131 18.06 9.59 0.41
C ASN A 131 17.17 9.41 -0.83
N SER A 132 17.09 10.44 -1.69
CA SER A 132 16.30 10.41 -2.94
C SER A 132 16.73 9.34 -3.94
N SER A 133 17.92 8.77 -3.80
CA SER A 133 18.43 7.66 -4.62
C SER A 133 17.91 6.28 -4.20
N ASN A 134 17.15 6.19 -3.10
CA ASN A 134 16.55 4.92 -2.66
C ASN A 134 15.51 4.41 -3.66
N HIS A 135 14.74 5.33 -4.24
CA HIS A 135 13.60 5.04 -5.12
C HIS A 135 12.60 4.05 -4.51
N VAL A 136 12.33 4.19 -3.20
CA VAL A 136 11.35 3.38 -2.47
C VAL A 136 10.09 4.19 -2.18
N PHE A 137 8.97 3.50 -2.26
CA PHE A 137 7.65 4.00 -1.87
C PHE A 137 7.04 3.02 -0.88
N GLY A 138 6.43 3.54 0.18
CA GLY A 138 5.77 2.76 1.23
C GLY A 138 4.41 3.32 1.61
N VAL A 139 3.49 2.46 1.99
CA VAL A 139 2.34 2.81 2.83
C VAL A 139 2.48 2.02 4.11
N GLU A 140 2.80 2.72 5.20
CA GLU A 140 3.06 2.14 6.52
C GLU A 140 1.79 2.07 7.37
N PHE A 141 1.75 1.07 8.23
CA PHE A 141 0.77 0.86 9.29
C PHE A 141 1.57 0.71 10.58
N ASP A 142 1.80 1.82 11.27
CA ASP A 142 2.69 1.91 12.41
C ASP A 142 1.90 1.91 13.73
N CYS A 143 2.32 1.06 14.66
CA CYS A 143 1.72 0.94 15.99
C CYS A 143 2.67 1.35 17.12
N PHE A 144 3.70 2.13 16.80
CA PHE A 144 4.63 2.72 17.74
C PHE A 144 4.87 4.19 17.37
N ARG A 145 5.25 5.03 18.35
CA ARG A 145 5.55 6.44 18.11
C ARG A 145 7.05 6.70 18.21
N ASN A 146 7.70 6.82 17.06
CA ASN A 146 9.09 7.20 16.91
C ASN A 146 9.24 8.71 16.72
N GLN A 147 9.81 9.37 17.73
CA GLN A 147 10.03 10.82 17.71
C GLN A 147 11.02 11.24 16.63
N GLU A 148 12.00 10.39 16.32
CA GLU A 148 12.99 10.62 15.28
C GLU A 148 12.40 10.66 13.85
N PHE A 149 11.20 10.11 13.66
CA PHE A 149 10.49 10.06 12.38
C PHE A 149 9.24 10.96 12.33
N ASN A 150 9.05 11.78 13.38
CA ASN A 150 7.93 12.71 13.51
C ASN A 150 6.55 12.02 13.53
N ASP A 151 6.47 10.82 14.08
CA ASP A 151 5.21 10.08 14.18
C ASP A 151 4.17 10.89 14.96
N ILE A 152 2.99 11.00 14.34
CA ILE A 152 1.87 11.80 14.85
C ILE A 152 1.29 11.20 16.13
N ASN A 153 1.29 9.87 16.24
CA ASN A 153 0.86 9.07 17.39
C ASN A 153 1.45 7.65 17.28
N ASP A 154 1.06 6.75 18.20
CA ASP A 154 1.47 5.35 18.26
C ASP A 154 0.51 4.39 17.52
N ASN A 155 -0.32 4.90 16.60
CA ASN A 155 -1.30 4.12 15.84
C ASN A 155 -1.75 4.89 14.58
N HIS A 156 -0.93 4.88 13.53
CA HIS A 156 -1.16 5.66 12.32
C HIS A 156 -0.92 4.88 11.03
N VAL A 157 -1.45 5.44 9.95
CA VAL A 157 -1.13 5.07 8.58
C VAL A 157 -0.35 6.21 7.95
N GLY A 158 0.70 5.88 7.22
CA GLY A 158 1.62 6.85 6.62
C GLY A 158 1.93 6.54 5.15
N ILE A 159 2.30 7.58 4.39
CA ILE A 159 2.83 7.46 3.03
C ILE A 159 4.30 7.86 3.06
N ASP A 160 5.17 6.91 2.74
CA ASP A 160 6.62 7.06 2.78
C ASP A 160 7.21 7.19 1.38
N VAL A 161 8.04 8.22 1.19
CA VAL A 161 8.77 8.44 -0.07
C VAL A 161 10.25 8.64 0.25
N ASN A 162 11.04 7.58 0.08
CA ASN A 162 12.48 7.53 0.39
C ASN A 162 12.86 7.89 1.84
N SER A 163 11.90 8.03 2.74
CA SER A 163 12.06 8.49 4.12
C SER A 163 11.00 7.80 4.99
N LEU A 164 11.34 7.51 6.25
CA LEU A 164 10.43 7.08 7.32
C LEU A 164 9.67 8.27 7.93
N ILE A 165 10.07 9.51 7.60
CA ILE A 165 9.20 10.66 7.83
C ILE A 165 8.17 10.67 6.70
N SER A 166 6.95 10.23 7.04
CA SER A 166 5.79 10.23 6.15
C SER A 166 5.52 11.60 5.51
N VAL A 167 5.23 11.63 4.20
CA VAL A 167 4.79 12.84 3.50
C VAL A 167 3.32 13.18 3.78
N SER A 168 2.55 12.18 4.22
CA SER A 168 1.19 12.32 4.70
C SER A 168 0.90 11.18 5.67
N SER A 169 0.32 11.48 6.83
CA SER A 169 -0.06 10.48 7.82
C SER A 169 -1.33 10.90 8.56
N TYR A 170 -2.06 9.90 9.08
CA TYR A 170 -3.28 10.09 9.84
C TYR A 170 -3.49 8.92 10.80
N GLU A 171 -4.21 9.13 11.90
CA GLU A 171 -4.57 8.07 12.83
C GLU A 171 -5.23 6.90 12.06
N ALA A 172 -4.91 5.65 12.42
CA ALA A 172 -5.51 4.52 11.71
C ALA A 172 -7.03 4.48 11.95
N GLY A 173 -7.80 4.46 10.86
CA GLY A 173 -9.26 4.46 10.94
C GLY A 173 -9.95 4.80 9.64
N TYR A 174 -11.23 5.20 9.74
CA TYR A 174 -12.06 5.53 8.58
C TYR A 174 -13.24 6.42 8.91
N TRP A 175 -13.79 7.08 7.88
CA TRP A 175 -15.10 7.73 7.95
C TRP A 175 -16.18 6.83 7.33
N PRO A 176 -17.25 6.46 8.07
CA PRO A 176 -18.39 5.72 7.53
C PRO A 176 -19.03 6.46 6.34
N ASP A 177 -19.64 5.76 5.39
CA ASP A 177 -20.24 6.39 4.19
C ASP A 177 -21.33 7.43 4.52
N ASP A 178 -22.02 7.26 5.65
CA ASP A 178 -23.06 8.16 6.18
C ASP A 178 -22.52 9.22 7.16
N HIS A 179 -21.20 9.42 7.21
CA HIS A 179 -20.57 10.45 8.04
C HIS A 179 -21.07 11.85 7.71
N ARG A 180 -21.06 12.71 8.72
CA ARG A 180 -21.29 14.14 8.50
C ARG A 180 -20.10 14.74 7.77
N LYS A 181 -20.39 15.60 6.81
CA LYS A 181 -19.39 16.45 6.15
C LYS A 181 -19.52 17.87 6.67
N LYS A 182 -18.40 18.58 6.74
CA LYS A 182 -18.38 20.02 6.99
C LYS A 182 -18.90 20.77 5.77
N GLU A 183 -19.15 22.07 5.92
CA GLU A 183 -19.66 22.93 4.85
C GLU A 183 -18.75 22.97 3.62
N ASP A 184 -17.43 22.83 3.81
CA ASP A 184 -16.43 22.77 2.75
C ASP A 184 -16.31 21.39 2.07
N GLY A 185 -17.13 20.43 2.47
CA GLY A 185 -17.12 19.05 1.96
C GLY A 185 -16.07 18.14 2.58
N SER A 186 -15.21 18.65 3.47
CA SER A 186 -14.25 17.84 4.23
C SER A 186 -14.97 16.96 5.28
N PRO A 187 -14.38 15.82 5.65
CA PRO A 187 -14.99 14.96 6.66
C PRO A 187 -15.04 15.62 8.05
N ASP A 188 -16.13 15.37 8.79
CA ASP A 188 -16.23 15.75 10.21
C ASP A 188 -15.43 14.78 11.07
N GLU A 189 -14.46 15.31 11.83
CA GLU A 189 -13.60 14.54 12.73
C GLU A 189 -14.40 13.78 13.80
N ASN A 190 -15.55 14.32 14.22
CA ASN A 190 -16.40 13.63 15.19
C ASN A 190 -17.04 12.35 14.63
N SER A 191 -17.04 12.19 13.29
CA SER A 191 -17.55 11.00 12.62
C SER A 191 -16.47 9.95 12.38
N PHE A 192 -15.20 10.27 12.63
CA PHE A 192 -14.08 9.36 12.45
C PHE A 192 -14.20 8.14 13.36
N LYS A 193 -13.89 6.96 12.82
CA LYS A 193 -13.85 5.69 13.54
C LYS A 193 -12.41 5.20 13.61
N SER A 194 -11.79 5.46 14.76
CA SER A 194 -10.45 4.98 15.08
C SER A 194 -10.41 3.44 15.10
N LEU A 195 -9.34 2.89 14.52
CA LEU A 195 -9.02 1.48 14.50
C LEU A 195 -7.66 1.27 15.16
N LEU A 196 -7.62 0.41 16.18
CA LEU A 196 -6.35 0.03 16.80
C LEU A 196 -5.69 -1.06 15.95
N LEU A 197 -4.53 -0.78 15.37
CA LEU A 197 -3.81 -1.70 14.47
C LEU A 197 -3.39 -2.98 15.21
N ASN A 198 -2.72 -2.84 16.36
CA ASN A 198 -2.17 -3.95 17.13
C ASN A 198 -3.19 -4.58 18.09
N ASN A 199 -4.32 -5.07 17.57
CA ASN A 199 -5.38 -5.70 18.36
C ASN A 199 -5.80 -7.11 17.87
N GLY A 200 -5.10 -7.64 16.88
CA GLY A 200 -5.38 -8.96 16.28
C GLY A 200 -6.62 -9.02 15.40
N ARG A 201 -7.36 -7.91 15.21
CA ARG A 201 -8.47 -7.84 14.24
C ARG A 201 -7.91 -7.74 12.83
N THR A 202 -8.73 -8.18 11.88
CA THR A 202 -8.41 -8.11 10.46
C THR A 202 -8.95 -6.82 9.86
N TYR A 203 -8.10 -6.10 9.14
CA TYR A 203 -8.44 -4.90 8.39
C TYR A 203 -8.21 -5.14 6.90
N GLN A 204 -9.10 -4.60 6.07
CA GLN A 204 -8.93 -4.53 4.63
C GLN A 204 -8.46 -3.13 4.24
N VAL A 205 -7.48 -3.08 3.35
CA VAL A 205 -6.85 -1.87 2.83
C VAL A 205 -7.08 -1.80 1.32
N TRP A 206 -7.20 -0.57 0.82
CA TRP A 206 -7.13 -0.25 -0.60
C TRP A 206 -6.11 0.88 -0.78
N ILE A 207 -5.19 0.69 -1.73
CA ILE A 207 -4.23 1.73 -2.14
C ILE A 207 -4.36 1.90 -3.64
N ASP A 208 -4.73 3.11 -4.06
CA ASP A 208 -4.83 3.48 -5.46
C ASP A 208 -3.86 4.61 -5.77
N TYR A 209 -3.16 4.49 -6.88
CA TYR A 209 -2.42 5.58 -7.49
C TYR A 209 -2.95 5.83 -8.88
N ALA A 210 -3.53 7.01 -9.09
CA ALA A 210 -4.02 7.47 -10.38
C ALA A 210 -3.97 9.00 -10.43
N ASP A 211 -3.76 9.57 -11.61
CA ASP A 211 -3.71 11.03 -11.83
C ASP A 211 -2.76 11.76 -10.86
N SER A 212 -1.62 11.13 -10.57
CA SER A 212 -0.61 11.59 -9.60
C SER A 212 -1.06 11.65 -8.14
N VAL A 213 -2.21 11.07 -7.80
CA VAL A 213 -2.72 11.03 -6.42
C VAL A 213 -2.65 9.61 -5.88
N VAL A 214 -2.05 9.45 -4.70
CA VAL A 214 -2.13 8.24 -3.87
C VAL A 214 -3.31 8.39 -2.92
N ASN A 215 -4.28 7.47 -3.00
CA ASN A 215 -5.37 7.33 -2.06
C ASN A 215 -5.19 6.05 -1.23
N VAL A 216 -5.22 6.19 0.09
CA VAL A 216 -5.22 5.05 1.02
C VAL A 216 -6.55 5.00 1.73
N THR A 217 -7.20 3.84 1.73
CA THR A 217 -8.46 3.59 2.44
C THR A 217 -8.31 2.33 3.27
N MET A 218 -8.86 2.30 4.48
CA MET A 218 -8.89 1.09 5.30
C MET A 218 -10.24 0.94 6.01
N ALA A 219 -10.62 -0.29 6.37
CA ALA A 219 -11.79 -0.59 7.19
C ALA A 219 -11.67 -1.98 7.82
N PRO A 220 -12.47 -2.32 8.85
CA PRO A 220 -12.67 -3.71 9.25
C PRO A 220 -13.10 -4.61 8.09
N VAL A 221 -12.58 -5.84 8.04
CA VAL A 221 -12.97 -6.81 7.01
C VAL A 221 -14.49 -7.04 7.01
N GLY A 222 -15.07 -7.19 5.81
CA GLY A 222 -16.50 -7.39 5.61
C GLY A 222 -17.30 -6.09 5.50
N MET A 223 -16.68 -4.94 5.78
CA MET A 223 -17.26 -3.64 5.44
C MET A 223 -17.06 -3.31 3.97
N LYS A 224 -18.02 -2.58 3.40
CA LYS A 224 -17.83 -1.93 2.09
C LYS A 224 -16.68 -0.93 2.21
N ARG A 225 -15.84 -0.84 1.17
CA ARG A 225 -14.81 0.20 1.04
C ARG A 225 -15.42 1.58 1.30
N PRO A 226 -14.93 2.34 2.31
CA PRO A 226 -15.35 3.72 2.54
C PRO A 226 -15.12 4.60 1.31
N ASN A 227 -16.07 5.48 1.01
CA ASN A 227 -15.94 6.42 -0.12
C ASN A 227 -14.93 7.53 0.18
N GLN A 228 -14.75 7.89 1.45
CA GLN A 228 -13.76 8.87 1.89
C GLN A 228 -12.43 8.15 2.15
N PRO A 229 -11.36 8.44 1.40
CA PRO A 229 -10.04 7.89 1.70
C PRO A 229 -9.54 8.41 3.05
N LEU A 230 -8.77 7.58 3.74
CA LEU A 230 -8.05 7.94 4.96
C LEU A 230 -6.96 8.97 4.66
N LEU A 231 -6.17 8.70 3.61
CA LEU A 231 -5.11 9.58 3.11
C LEU A 231 -5.32 9.84 1.63
N SER A 232 -5.04 11.08 1.21
CA SER A 232 -4.96 11.50 -0.19
C SER A 232 -3.76 12.43 -0.34
N PHE A 233 -2.76 12.03 -1.12
CA PHE A 233 -1.53 12.79 -1.33
C PHE A 233 -1.17 12.88 -2.82
N SER A 234 -0.77 14.07 -3.27
CA SER A 234 -0.46 14.41 -4.68
C SER A 234 1.00 14.80 -4.87
#